data_AF-A0AAN0JYI5-F1
#
_entry.id   AF-A0AAN0JYI5-F1
#
_cell.length_a   1.000
_cell.length_b   1.000
_cell.length_c   1.000
_cell.angle_alpha   90.00
_cell.angle_beta   90.00
_cell.angle_gamma   90.00
#
_symmetry.space_group_name_H-M   'P 1'
#
loop_
_entity.id
_entity.type
_entity.pdbx_description
1 polymer ?
#
loop_
_entity_poly.entity_id
_entity_poly.type
_entity_poly.pdbx_seq_one_letter_code
_entity_poly.pdbx_strand_id
1 'polypeptide(L)'
;MLFLVSSGDSPTLVLIGGECKDGLVNDSWLLNTSQYQWSKIVLPESVTGRQLHSLSSIMMSPDCVWLVVVGGYGTVEWENVGREYKLPFSKRITDPIITMLLELVLREGQWRASEVLDSTGLTTEAYQHKYQLLLKNRKWWQDQLIVYPANREIKLQNYVQSLQQELRVSEGNKISLQEALLEASQQGKTTAEPVKETKRTISHEEIDKLKANVIMLTEEKLQLQDKLEISTS
;
A
#
# COMPACT_ATOMS: atom_id res chain seq x y z
N MET A 1 13.31 14.42 9.89
CA MET A 1 14.30 13.90 8.90
C MET A 1 13.72 14.08 7.50
N LEU A 2 14.53 14.27 6.46
CA LEU A 2 14.08 14.63 5.09
C LEU A 2 14.26 13.46 4.12
N PHE A 3 13.24 13.12 3.32
CA PHE A 3 13.35 12.08 2.28
C PHE A 3 12.72 12.50 0.97
N LEU A 4 13.34 12.04 -0.13
CA LEU A 4 12.85 12.20 -1.49
C LEU A 4 11.97 11.01 -1.85
N VAL A 5 10.72 11.30 -2.19
CA VAL A 5 9.81 10.40 -2.88
C VAL A 5 9.75 10.86 -4.32
N SER A 6 10.42 10.15 -5.23
CA SER A 6 10.34 10.45 -6.66
C SER A 6 9.29 9.55 -7.28
N SER A 7 8.27 10.09 -7.92
CA SER A 7 7.37 9.31 -8.79
C SER A 7 7.00 10.16 -10.01
N GLY A 8 7.67 9.92 -11.14
CA GLY A 8 7.48 10.70 -12.37
C GLY A 8 8.22 12.05 -12.37
N ASP A 9 7.73 13.00 -13.16
CA ASP A 9 8.41 14.28 -13.50
C ASP A 9 8.38 15.32 -12.37
N SER A 10 7.82 15.00 -11.20
CA SER A 10 7.80 15.89 -10.04
C SER A 10 8.17 15.17 -8.74
N PRO A 11 9.42 15.30 -8.27
CA PRO A 11 9.82 14.74 -6.99
C PRO A 11 9.05 15.41 -5.85
N THR A 12 8.60 14.63 -4.87
CA THR A 12 7.98 15.12 -3.64
C THR A 12 8.89 14.82 -2.46
N LEU A 13 9.22 15.84 -1.68
CA LEU A 13 9.93 15.68 -0.41
C LEU A 13 8.93 15.41 0.71
N VAL A 14 9.20 14.41 1.54
CA VAL A 14 8.39 14.10 2.73
C VAL A 14 9.19 14.44 3.98
N LEU A 15 8.57 15.22 4.86
CA LEU A 15 9.11 15.58 6.17
C LEU A 15 8.14 15.07 7.23
N ILE A 16 8.69 14.33 8.19
CA ILE A 16 7.93 13.73 9.29
C ILE A 16 8.64 14.10 10.59
N GLY A 17 7.90 14.76 11.47
CA GLY A 17 8.28 15.06 12.83
C GLY A 17 9.63 15.73 13.01
N GLY A 18 10.27 15.46 14.15
CA GLY A 18 11.57 16.00 14.53
C GLY A 18 11.50 16.76 15.85
N GLU A 19 12.52 17.57 16.09
CA GLU A 19 12.65 18.40 17.28
C GLU A 19 12.93 19.85 16.84
N CYS A 20 12.23 20.79 17.47
CA CYS A 20 12.50 22.21 17.39
C CYS A 20 12.85 22.74 18.78
N LYS A 21 13.10 24.05 18.90
CA LYS A 21 13.43 24.67 20.19
C LYS A 21 12.34 24.50 21.24
N ASP A 22 11.09 24.35 20.80
CA ASP A 22 9.91 24.23 21.66
C ASP A 22 9.54 22.77 21.98
N GLY A 23 10.34 21.79 21.51
CA GLY A 23 10.15 20.37 21.74
C GLY A 23 9.89 19.57 20.46
N LEU A 24 9.19 18.45 20.60
CA LEU A 24 8.86 17.61 19.45
C LEU A 24 7.92 18.34 18.48
N VAL A 25 8.22 18.20 17.21
CA VAL A 25 7.35 18.63 16.13
C VAL A 25 6.51 17.42 15.72
N ASN A 26 5.19 17.51 15.85
CA ASN A 26 4.27 16.39 15.55
C ASN A 26 3.55 16.57 14.21
N ASP A 27 4.11 17.39 13.31
CA ASP A 27 3.54 17.64 11.99
C ASP A 27 4.21 16.80 10.90
N SER A 28 3.61 16.81 9.72
CA SER A 28 4.15 16.17 8.53
C SER A 28 3.78 16.95 7.30
N TRP A 29 4.75 17.04 6.39
CA TRP A 29 4.69 17.93 5.26
C TRP A 29 5.19 17.26 3.99
N LEU A 30 4.59 17.67 2.90
CA LEU A 30 4.97 17.33 1.55
C LEU A 30 5.40 18.60 0.84
N LEU A 31 6.57 18.57 0.20
CA LEU A 31 7.02 19.63 -0.68
C LEU A 31 7.08 19.08 -2.11
N ASN A 32 6.20 19.59 -2.97
CA ASN A 32 6.31 19.37 -4.41
C ASN A 32 7.50 20.20 -4.91
N THR A 33 8.57 19.54 -5.36
CA THR A 33 9.80 20.24 -5.76
C THR A 33 9.73 20.91 -7.12
N SER A 34 8.76 20.55 -7.96
CA SER A 34 8.53 21.18 -9.26
C SER A 34 7.79 22.52 -9.10
N GLN A 35 6.80 22.55 -8.20
CA GLN A 35 5.98 23.75 -7.94
C GLN A 35 6.45 24.55 -6.73
N TYR A 36 7.42 24.03 -5.97
CA TYR A 36 7.86 24.56 -4.68
C TYR A 36 6.71 24.81 -3.70
N GLN A 37 5.67 23.97 -3.77
CA GLN A 37 4.46 24.10 -2.98
C GLN A 37 4.48 23.13 -1.80
N TRP A 38 4.24 23.68 -0.61
CA TRP A 38 4.07 22.92 0.61
C TRP A 38 2.60 22.51 0.81
N SER A 39 2.39 21.27 1.21
CA SER A 39 1.09 20.79 1.68
C SER A 39 1.27 19.94 2.94
N LYS A 40 0.28 19.99 3.84
CA LYS A 40 0.27 19.16 5.04
C LYS A 40 -0.26 17.76 4.72
N ILE A 41 0.32 16.77 5.38
CA ILE A 41 -0.22 15.42 5.44
C ILE A 41 -0.49 15.04 6.89
N VAL A 42 -1.66 14.47 7.15
CA VAL A 42 -2.04 14.02 8.49
C VAL A 42 -1.53 12.61 8.68
N LEU A 43 -0.60 12.45 9.62
CA LEU A 43 -0.05 11.17 10.06
C LEU A 43 -0.34 10.97 11.55
N PRO A 44 -0.44 9.72 12.03
CA PRO A 44 -0.68 9.47 13.46
C PRO A 44 0.52 9.94 14.30
N GLU A 45 0.24 10.35 15.53
CA GLU A 45 1.26 10.82 16.49
C GLU A 45 2.33 9.76 16.77
N SER A 46 1.95 8.49 16.73
CA SER A 46 2.90 7.37 16.82
C SER A 46 3.98 7.45 15.76
N VAL A 47 3.78 8.15 14.63
CA VAL A 47 4.77 8.37 13.57
C VAL A 47 5.46 9.73 13.73
N THR A 48 4.69 10.79 13.96
CA THR A 48 5.22 12.16 13.94
C THR A 48 5.88 12.59 15.24
N GLY A 49 5.46 12.03 16.38
CA GLY A 49 5.96 12.33 17.72
C GLY A 49 7.33 11.74 18.04
N ARG A 50 8.28 11.93 17.12
CA ARG A 50 9.60 11.30 17.19
C ARG A 50 10.71 12.21 16.71
N GLN A 51 11.83 12.16 17.42
CA GLN A 51 13.11 12.69 16.97
C GLN A 51 14.15 11.57 16.78
N LEU A 52 15.24 11.88 16.08
CA LEU A 52 16.37 10.96 15.83
C LEU A 52 15.93 9.58 15.29
N HIS A 53 14.81 9.53 14.56
CA HIS A 53 14.34 8.34 13.87
C HIS A 53 14.98 8.26 12.48
N SER A 54 15.04 7.05 11.93
CA SER A 54 15.43 6.82 10.53
C SER A 54 14.17 6.66 9.68
N LEU A 55 14.19 7.16 8.44
CA LEU A 55 13.20 6.76 7.43
C LEU A 55 13.90 6.07 6.25
N SER A 56 13.15 5.24 5.55
CA SER A 56 13.49 4.69 4.25
C SER A 56 12.26 4.73 3.37
N SER A 57 12.42 4.80 2.05
CA SER A 57 11.31 4.78 1.11
C SER A 57 11.43 3.61 0.15
N ILE A 58 10.29 3.02 -0.19
CA ILE A 58 10.18 1.93 -1.15
C ILE A 58 9.07 2.32 -2.11
N MET A 59 9.43 2.58 -3.37
CA MET A 59 8.44 2.74 -4.43
C MET A 59 7.79 1.39 -4.72
N MET A 60 6.47 1.32 -4.54
CA MET A 60 5.66 0.15 -4.89
C MET A 60 5.05 0.31 -6.28
N SER A 61 4.62 1.52 -6.63
CA SER A 61 4.17 1.92 -7.97
C SER A 61 4.32 3.45 -8.12
N PRO A 62 4.05 4.04 -9.31
CA PRO A 62 4.06 5.50 -9.47
C PRO A 62 3.11 6.24 -8.52
N ASP A 63 2.07 5.57 -8.03
CA ASP A 63 1.04 6.20 -7.17
C ASP A 63 1.08 5.63 -5.75
N CYS A 64 2.03 4.76 -5.43
CA CYS A 64 2.11 4.12 -4.12
C CYS A 64 3.56 4.02 -3.65
N VAL A 65 3.83 4.66 -2.53
CA VAL A 65 5.15 4.71 -1.90
C VAL A 65 5.01 4.31 -0.46
N TRP A 66 5.88 3.40 -0.05
CA TRP A 66 5.94 2.94 1.32
C TRP A 66 7.09 3.63 2.05
N LEU A 67 6.80 4.17 3.22
CA LEU A 67 7.82 4.73 4.12
C LEU A 67 8.01 3.79 5.30
N VAL A 68 9.26 3.40 5.55
CA VAL A 68 9.63 2.62 6.72
C VAL A 68 10.26 3.56 7.73
N VAL A 69 9.63 3.72 8.90
CA VAL A 69 10.11 4.52 10.03
C VAL A 69 10.72 3.57 11.05
N VAL A 70 11.95 3.84 11.50
CA VAL A 70 12.64 3.00 12.48
C VAL A 70 13.21 3.81 13.63
N GLY A 71 12.92 3.38 14.85
CA GLY A 71 13.45 3.87 16.11
C GLY A 71 13.00 5.29 16.45
N GLY A 72 13.96 6.06 16.96
CA GLY A 72 13.76 7.40 17.47
C GLY A 72 13.48 7.47 18.97
N TYR A 73 13.30 8.70 19.41
CA TYR A 73 12.99 9.06 20.79
C TYR A 73 11.73 9.91 20.82
N GLY A 74 10.93 9.72 21.87
CA GLY A 74 9.74 10.53 22.13
C GLY A 74 10.09 11.86 22.80
N THR A 75 9.12 12.42 23.51
CA THR A 75 9.22 13.71 24.19
C THR A 75 10.40 13.76 25.15
N VAL A 76 11.07 14.91 25.19
CA VAL A 76 12.09 15.21 26.20
C VAL A 76 11.38 15.46 27.53
N GLU A 77 11.64 14.59 28.49
CA GLU A 77 11.22 14.74 29.88
C GLU A 77 12.42 15.23 30.72
N TRP A 78 12.13 15.91 31.83
CA TRP A 78 13.15 16.41 32.75
C TRP A 78 13.12 15.58 34.03
N GLU A 79 14.09 14.70 34.18
CA GLU A 79 14.19 13.82 35.35
C GLU A 79 15.06 14.46 36.44
N ASN A 80 14.60 14.41 37.69
CA ASN A 80 15.37 14.89 38.83
C ASN A 80 16.39 13.82 39.23
N VAL A 81 17.68 14.15 39.08
CA VAL A 81 18.80 13.24 39.38
C VAL A 81 19.44 13.52 40.74
N GLY A 82 18.79 14.34 41.58
CA GLY A 82 19.24 14.71 42.92
C GLY A 82 19.86 16.11 43.01
N ARG A 83 19.94 16.64 44.24
CA ARG A 83 20.47 18.01 44.54
C ARG A 83 19.87 19.12 43.67
N GLU A 84 18.56 19.08 43.44
CA GLU A 84 17.80 20.03 42.60
C GLU A 84 18.23 20.06 41.12
N TYR A 85 19.08 19.12 40.69
CA TYR A 85 19.56 19.04 39.31
C TYR A 85 18.60 18.21 38.46
N LYS A 86 18.16 18.77 37.34
CA LYS A 86 17.34 18.06 36.34
C LYS A 86 18.15 17.84 35.06
N LEU A 87 18.08 16.64 34.53
CA LEU A 87 18.67 16.31 33.23
C LEU A 87 17.57 16.04 32.19
N PRO A 88 17.76 16.50 30.94
CA PRO A 88 16.87 16.13 29.86
C PRO A 88 17.08 14.66 29.52
N PHE A 89 16.00 13.90 29.47
CA PHE A 89 15.98 12.51 29.05
C PHE A 89 14.85 12.31 28.07
N SER A 90 15.13 11.65 26.95
CA SER A 90 14.08 11.26 25.99
C SER A 90 13.86 9.77 26.08
N LYS A 91 12.60 9.36 26.17
CA LYS A 91 12.26 7.93 26.16
C LYS A 91 12.53 7.36 24.78
N ARG A 92 13.40 6.34 24.72
CA ARG A 92 13.64 5.59 23.47
C ARG A 92 12.36 4.89 23.06
N ILE A 93 12.03 4.95 21.77
CA ILE A 93 10.89 4.22 21.26
C ILE A 93 11.25 2.75 21.09
N THR A 94 10.38 1.89 21.63
CA THR A 94 10.52 0.44 21.67
C THR A 94 9.36 -0.25 20.98
N ASP A 95 9.39 -1.58 20.92
CA ASP A 95 8.28 -2.38 20.42
C ASP A 95 6.94 -2.03 21.12
N PRO A 96 5.81 -2.13 20.39
CA PRO A 96 5.70 -2.60 19.00
C PRO A 96 5.97 -1.51 17.94
N ILE A 97 6.08 -0.26 18.37
CA ILE A 97 6.15 0.90 17.47
C ILE A 97 7.58 1.28 17.07
N ILE A 98 8.59 0.42 17.34
CA ILE A 98 9.98 0.67 16.94
C ILE A 98 10.13 0.71 15.43
N THR A 99 9.40 -0.13 14.70
CA THR A 99 9.36 -0.16 13.25
C THR A 99 7.93 0.08 12.82
N MET A 100 7.73 1.07 11.95
CA MET A 100 6.43 1.31 11.34
C MET A 100 6.55 1.41 9.83
N LEU A 101 5.51 0.96 9.15
CA LEU A 101 5.33 1.09 7.72
C LEU A 101 4.16 2.02 7.46
N LEU A 102 4.37 3.05 6.64
CA LEU A 102 3.33 3.93 6.16
C LEU A 102 3.14 3.73 4.67
N GLU A 103 1.90 3.51 4.26
CA GLU A 103 1.50 3.48 2.86
C GLU A 103 1.02 4.87 2.44
N LEU A 104 1.76 5.53 1.56
CA LEU A 104 1.35 6.77 0.90
C LEU A 104 0.81 6.44 -0.49
N VAL A 105 -0.40 6.91 -0.78
CA VAL A 105 -1.07 6.71 -2.07
C VAL A 105 -1.40 8.06 -2.69
N LEU A 106 -1.11 8.21 -3.98
CA LEU A 106 -1.49 9.35 -4.79
C LEU A 106 -2.91 9.11 -5.33
N ARG A 107 -3.87 9.90 -4.88
CA ARG A 107 -5.25 9.89 -5.40
C ARG A 107 -5.66 11.30 -5.78
N GLU A 108 -6.26 11.47 -6.96
CA GLU A 108 -6.71 12.78 -7.44
C GLU A 108 -5.58 13.84 -7.43
N GLY A 109 -4.33 13.43 -7.71
CA GLY A 109 -3.17 14.30 -7.70
C GLY A 109 -2.65 14.70 -6.30
N GLN A 110 -3.22 14.16 -5.22
CA GLN A 110 -2.80 14.45 -3.84
C GLN A 110 -2.34 13.18 -3.12
N TRP A 111 -1.17 13.25 -2.49
CA TRP A 111 -0.66 12.18 -1.62
C TRP A 111 -1.44 12.13 -0.31
N ARG A 112 -1.84 10.91 0.09
CA ARG A 112 -2.54 10.66 1.36
C ARG A 112 -1.96 9.41 2.01
N ALA A 113 -1.95 9.40 3.34
CA ALA A 113 -1.66 8.19 4.09
C ALA A 113 -2.88 7.27 4.02
N SER A 114 -2.67 6.07 3.46
CA SER A 114 -3.67 5.02 3.34
C SER A 114 -3.68 4.17 4.60
N GLU A 115 -2.51 3.68 5.01
CA GLU A 115 -2.35 2.78 6.15
C GLU A 115 -1.06 3.07 6.92
N VAL A 116 -1.09 2.76 8.22
CA VAL A 116 0.07 2.82 9.11
C VAL A 116 0.10 1.54 9.93
N LEU A 117 1.21 0.81 9.87
CA LEU A 117 1.41 -0.46 10.53
C LEU A 117 2.61 -0.40 11.45
N ASP A 118 2.50 -1.01 12.62
CA ASP A 118 3.62 -1.25 13.52
C ASP A 118 4.18 -2.67 13.35
N SER A 119 5.13 -3.07 14.20
CA SER A 119 5.73 -4.40 14.11
C SER A 119 4.72 -5.53 14.31
N THR A 120 3.63 -5.30 15.04
CA THR A 120 2.57 -6.29 15.23
C THR A 120 1.68 -6.39 13.99
N GLY A 121 1.28 -5.26 13.41
CA GLY A 121 0.47 -5.21 12.18
C GLY A 121 1.18 -5.89 11.01
N LEU A 122 2.49 -5.66 10.88
CA LEU A 122 3.34 -6.24 9.84
C LEU A 122 3.43 -7.77 9.89
N THR A 123 3.17 -8.40 11.03
CA THR A 123 3.27 -9.87 11.18
C THR A 123 1.95 -10.60 10.97
N THR A 124 0.84 -9.89 10.85
CA THR A 124 -0.48 -10.52 10.63
C THR A 124 -0.59 -11.18 9.25
N GLU A 125 -1.34 -12.29 9.16
CA GLU A 125 -1.53 -13.03 7.91
C GLU A 125 -2.10 -12.15 6.78
N ALA A 126 -3.05 -11.27 7.10
CA ALA A 126 -3.65 -10.34 6.15
C ALA A 126 -2.57 -9.46 5.46
N TYR A 127 -1.60 -8.96 6.22
CA TYR A 127 -0.52 -8.14 5.67
C TYR A 127 0.56 -8.93 4.96
N GLN A 128 0.81 -10.18 5.36
CA GLN A 128 1.68 -11.07 4.60
C GLN A 128 1.12 -11.31 3.19
N HIS A 129 -0.18 -11.56 3.06
CA HIS A 129 -0.85 -11.71 1.77
C HIS A 129 -0.80 -10.42 0.93
N LYS A 130 -1.09 -9.25 1.54
CA LYS A 130 -0.99 -7.94 0.87
C LYS A 130 0.44 -7.68 0.37
N TYR A 131 1.46 -7.97 1.18
CA TYR A 131 2.88 -7.80 0.82
C TYR A 131 3.28 -8.69 -0.37
N GLN A 132 2.86 -9.95 -0.37
CA GLN A 132 3.14 -10.88 -1.48
C GLN A 132 2.52 -10.40 -2.80
N LEU A 133 1.28 -9.90 -2.76
CA LEU A 133 0.62 -9.34 -3.94
C LEU A 133 1.35 -8.08 -4.43
N LEU A 134 1.68 -7.17 -3.52
CA LEU A 134 2.37 -5.92 -3.85
C LEU A 134 3.80 -6.14 -4.36
N LEU A 135 4.54 -7.11 -3.84
CA LEU A 135 5.87 -7.46 -4.35
C LEU A 135 5.82 -8.00 -5.78
N LYS A 136 4.79 -8.80 -6.11
CA LYS A 136 4.58 -9.26 -7.49
C LYS A 136 4.30 -8.07 -8.42
N ASN A 137 3.40 -7.18 -8.00
CA ASN A 137 3.06 -5.98 -8.77
C ASN A 137 4.25 -5.03 -8.90
N ARG A 138 5.03 -4.83 -7.83
CA ARG A 138 6.26 -4.03 -7.86
C ARG A 138 7.28 -4.63 -8.81
N LYS A 139 7.54 -5.93 -8.75
CA LYS A 139 8.48 -6.60 -9.66
C LYS A 139 8.06 -6.36 -11.11
N TRP A 140 6.78 -6.51 -11.38
CA TRP A 140 6.21 -6.15 -12.68
C TRP A 140 6.48 -4.68 -13.04
N TRP A 141 6.17 -3.73 -12.17
CA TRP A 141 6.43 -2.31 -12.40
C TRP A 141 7.92 -1.99 -12.64
N GLN A 142 8.82 -2.61 -11.89
CA GLN A 142 10.27 -2.43 -12.06
C GLN A 142 10.75 -2.93 -13.43
N ASP A 143 10.27 -4.10 -13.86
CA ASP A 143 10.59 -4.69 -15.16
C ASP A 143 10.05 -3.81 -16.32
N GLN A 144 8.95 -3.08 -16.08
CA GLN A 144 8.32 -2.23 -17.10
C GLN A 144 8.86 -0.80 -17.17
N LEU A 145 9.08 -0.12 -16.03
CA LEU A 145 9.38 1.33 -15.96
C LEU A 145 10.87 1.67 -15.81
N ILE A 146 11.66 0.87 -15.10
CA ILE A 146 13.04 1.26 -14.74
C ILE A 146 14.01 0.97 -15.89
N VAL A 147 13.72 -0.02 -16.73
CA VAL A 147 14.69 -0.50 -17.72
C VAL A 147 14.62 0.24 -19.06
N TYR A 148 13.44 0.69 -19.54
CA TYR A 148 13.31 1.34 -20.86
C TYR A 148 12.15 2.36 -20.95
N PRO A 149 12.40 3.65 -20.65
CA PRO A 149 11.37 4.70 -20.68
C PRO A 149 10.79 4.98 -22.08
N ALA A 150 11.55 4.75 -23.17
CA ALA A 150 11.14 5.07 -24.54
C ALA A 150 9.94 4.23 -25.06
N ASN A 151 9.64 3.09 -24.43
CA ASN A 151 8.54 2.20 -24.83
C ASN A 151 7.42 2.14 -23.79
N ARG A 152 7.38 3.08 -22.84
CA ARG A 152 6.42 3.10 -21.72
C ARG A 152 4.98 2.99 -22.18
N GLU A 153 4.61 3.75 -23.22
CA GLU A 153 3.24 3.82 -23.72
C GLU A 153 2.79 2.54 -24.43
N ILE A 154 3.63 2.02 -25.32
CA ILE A 154 3.38 0.74 -26.02
C ILE A 154 3.28 -0.42 -25.01
N LYS A 155 4.12 -0.41 -23.96
CA LYS A 155 4.06 -1.42 -22.89
C LYS A 155 2.80 -1.29 -22.02
N LEU A 156 2.39 -0.07 -21.69
CA LEU A 156 1.13 0.19 -20.98
C LEU A 156 -0.08 -0.31 -21.79
N GLN A 157 -0.09 -0.03 -23.11
CA GLN A 157 -1.13 -0.53 -24.02
C GLN A 157 -1.17 -2.06 -24.06
N ASN A 158 -0.02 -2.72 -24.22
CA ASN A 158 0.07 -4.19 -24.20
C ASN A 158 -0.41 -4.78 -22.87
N TYR A 159 -0.15 -4.10 -21.75
CA TYR A 159 -0.58 -4.58 -20.45
C TYR A 159 -2.06 -4.42 -20.21
N VAL A 160 -2.65 -3.27 -20.58
CA VAL A 160 -4.10 -3.08 -20.57
C VAL A 160 -4.77 -4.18 -21.42
N GLN A 161 -4.18 -4.54 -22.56
CA GLN A 161 -4.68 -5.62 -23.40
C GLN A 161 -4.54 -7.01 -22.73
N SER A 162 -3.45 -7.26 -22.00
CA SER A 162 -3.25 -8.48 -21.21
C SER A 162 -4.28 -8.60 -20.08
N LEU A 163 -4.49 -7.52 -19.31
CA LEU A 163 -5.50 -7.47 -18.24
C LEU A 163 -6.90 -7.70 -18.77
N GLN A 164 -7.23 -7.15 -19.95
CA GLN A 164 -8.50 -7.44 -20.62
C GLN A 164 -8.64 -8.92 -20.97
N GLN A 165 -7.57 -9.59 -21.38
CA GLN A 165 -7.62 -11.02 -21.67
C GLN A 165 -7.81 -11.86 -20.41
N GLU A 166 -7.10 -11.53 -19.33
CA GLU A 166 -7.23 -12.23 -18.05
C GLU A 166 -8.61 -12.02 -17.43
N LEU A 167 -9.17 -10.82 -17.54
CA LEU A 167 -10.54 -10.51 -17.14
C LEU A 167 -11.55 -11.39 -17.90
N ARG A 168 -11.42 -11.49 -19.23
CA ARG A 168 -12.27 -12.37 -20.05
C ARG A 168 -12.20 -13.84 -19.61
N VAL A 169 -11.00 -14.34 -19.29
CA VAL A 169 -10.81 -15.72 -18.82
C VAL A 169 -11.43 -15.92 -17.44
N SER A 170 -11.22 -14.98 -16.51
CA SER A 170 -11.77 -15.05 -15.15
C SER A 170 -13.30 -14.99 -15.14
N GLU A 171 -13.89 -14.12 -15.97
CA GLU A 171 -15.34 -14.06 -16.19
C GLU A 171 -15.88 -15.36 -16.80
N GLY A 172 -15.18 -15.93 -17.79
CA GLY A 172 -15.51 -17.22 -18.37
C GLY A 172 -15.49 -18.36 -17.34
N ASN A 173 -14.42 -18.46 -16.54
CA ASN A 173 -14.29 -19.47 -15.48
C ASN A 173 -15.40 -19.34 -14.43
N LYS A 174 -15.76 -18.11 -14.05
CA LYS A 174 -16.89 -17.85 -13.14
C LYS A 174 -18.20 -18.37 -13.73
N ILE A 175 -18.48 -18.09 -15.01
CA ILE A 175 -19.70 -18.56 -15.68
C ILE A 175 -19.72 -20.10 -15.74
N SER A 176 -18.63 -20.73 -16.19
CA SER A 176 -18.56 -22.19 -16.28
C SER A 176 -18.73 -22.88 -14.91
N LEU A 177 -18.19 -22.31 -13.84
CA LEU A 177 -18.41 -22.82 -12.48
C LEU A 177 -19.86 -22.65 -12.01
N GLN A 178 -20.50 -21.52 -12.36
CA GLN A 178 -21.91 -21.30 -12.05
C GLN A 178 -22.82 -22.29 -12.82
N GLU A 179 -22.54 -22.54 -14.09
CA GLU A 179 -23.25 -23.51 -14.91
C GLU A 179 -23.06 -24.94 -14.40
N ALA A 180 -21.83 -25.35 -14.09
CA ALA A 180 -21.54 -26.66 -13.52
C ALA A 180 -22.25 -26.89 -12.17
N LEU A 181 -22.33 -25.85 -11.32
CA LEU A 181 -23.06 -25.92 -10.06
C LEU A 181 -24.58 -26.09 -10.29
N LEU A 182 -25.13 -25.40 -11.30
CA LEU A 182 -26.53 -25.49 -11.69
C LEU A 182 -26.87 -26.88 -12.24
N GLU A 183 -26.06 -27.43 -13.15
CA GLU A 183 -26.23 -28.78 -13.70
C GLU A 183 -26.12 -29.86 -12.62
N ALA A 184 -25.11 -29.75 -11.74
CA ALA A 184 -24.95 -30.67 -10.61
C ALA A 184 -26.13 -30.61 -9.62
N SER A 185 -26.78 -29.44 -9.49
CA SER A 185 -28.01 -29.30 -8.69
C SER A 185 -29.22 -30.00 -9.33
N GLN A 186 -29.29 -30.05 -10.66
CA GLN A 186 -30.37 -30.68 -11.42
C GLN A 186 -30.22 -32.20 -11.53
N GLN A 187 -28.98 -32.71 -11.62
CA GLN A 187 -28.69 -34.15 -11.71
C GLN A 187 -28.79 -34.88 -10.35
N GLY A 188 -28.96 -34.15 -9.24
CA GLY A 188 -28.82 -34.66 -7.87
C GLY A 188 -30.01 -35.34 -7.22
N LYS A 189 -30.93 -36.00 -7.96
CA LYS A 189 -32.13 -36.65 -7.39
C LYS A 189 -31.89 -37.98 -6.64
N THR A 190 -30.67 -38.52 -6.62
CA THR A 190 -30.35 -39.75 -5.88
C THR A 190 -28.97 -39.69 -5.20
N THR A 191 -28.97 -39.90 -3.88
CA THR A 191 -27.86 -40.29 -2.97
C THR A 191 -26.95 -39.21 -2.34
N ALA A 192 -26.79 -39.34 -1.01
CA ALA A 192 -25.88 -38.74 0.00
C ALA A 192 -25.76 -37.20 0.10
N GLU A 193 -26.36 -36.63 1.16
CA GLU A 193 -26.42 -35.19 1.49
C GLU A 193 -25.11 -34.56 2.03
N PRO A 194 -24.33 -35.17 2.95
CA PRO A 194 -23.23 -34.45 3.62
C PRO A 194 -22.03 -34.17 2.69
N VAL A 195 -21.78 -35.01 1.68
CA VAL A 195 -20.68 -34.80 0.70
C VAL A 195 -21.04 -33.70 -0.32
N LYS A 196 -22.33 -33.50 -0.59
CA LYS A 196 -22.82 -32.47 -1.51
C LYS A 196 -22.68 -31.08 -0.91
N GLU A 197 -22.97 -30.95 0.38
CA GLU A 197 -22.95 -29.66 1.07
C GLU A 197 -21.53 -29.11 1.14
N THR A 198 -20.55 -29.92 1.54
CA THR A 198 -19.13 -29.53 1.57
C THR A 198 -18.58 -29.14 0.19
N LYS A 199 -18.97 -29.86 -0.88
CA LYS A 199 -18.56 -29.51 -2.24
C LYS A 199 -19.18 -28.18 -2.69
N ARG A 200 -20.45 -27.92 -2.35
CA ARG A 200 -21.14 -26.67 -2.69
C ARG A 200 -20.55 -25.46 -1.96
N THR A 201 -20.18 -25.59 -0.69
CA THR A 201 -19.52 -24.51 0.06
C THR A 201 -18.16 -24.18 -0.52
N ILE A 202 -17.33 -25.19 -0.84
CA ILE A 202 -16.03 -24.98 -1.47
C ILE A 202 -16.18 -24.26 -2.83
N SER A 203 -17.13 -24.71 -3.67
CA SER A 203 -17.38 -24.05 -4.97
C SER A 203 -17.94 -22.63 -4.84
N HIS A 204 -18.71 -22.33 -3.79
CA HIS A 204 -19.19 -20.96 -3.54
C HIS A 204 -18.05 -20.03 -3.13
N GLU A 205 -17.14 -20.52 -2.28
CA GLU A 205 -15.94 -19.79 -1.87
C GLU A 205 -15.01 -19.52 -3.07
N GLU A 206 -14.88 -20.47 -3.98
CA GLU A 206 -14.13 -20.30 -5.25
C GLU A 206 -14.76 -19.23 -6.15
N ILE A 207 -16.10 -19.19 -6.25
CA ILE A 207 -16.83 -18.16 -6.99
C ILE A 207 -16.60 -16.78 -6.36
N ASP A 208 -16.62 -16.67 -5.03
CA ASP A 208 -16.40 -15.39 -4.35
C ASP A 208 -14.94 -14.91 -4.49
N LYS A 209 -13.96 -15.81 -4.48
CA LYS A 209 -12.57 -15.52 -4.84
C LYS A 209 -12.45 -15.01 -6.27
N LEU A 210 -13.13 -15.64 -7.22
CA LEU A 210 -13.14 -15.19 -8.62
C LEU A 210 -13.80 -13.82 -8.78
N LYS A 211 -14.89 -13.52 -8.05
CA LYS A 211 -15.51 -12.19 -8.04
C LYS A 211 -14.55 -11.13 -7.51
N ALA A 212 -13.86 -11.41 -6.39
CA ALA A 212 -12.88 -10.48 -5.83
C ALA A 212 -11.73 -10.22 -6.83
N ASN A 213 -11.22 -11.26 -7.49
CA ASN A 213 -10.19 -11.12 -8.51
C ASN A 213 -10.67 -10.28 -9.71
N VAL A 214 -11.92 -10.48 -10.17
CA VAL A 214 -12.52 -9.68 -11.25
C VAL A 214 -12.62 -8.20 -10.88
N ILE A 215 -13.04 -7.88 -9.65
CA ILE A 215 -13.12 -6.50 -9.15
C ILE A 215 -11.72 -5.87 -9.15
N MET A 216 -10.75 -6.55 -8.55
CA MET A 216 -9.36 -6.08 -8.47
C MET A 216 -8.76 -5.81 -9.86
N LEU A 217 -8.90 -6.75 -10.80
CA LEU A 217 -8.40 -6.61 -12.18
C LEU A 217 -9.09 -5.45 -12.93
N THR A 218 -10.37 -5.21 -12.65
CA THR A 218 -11.13 -4.13 -13.29
C THR A 218 -10.68 -2.77 -12.77
N GLU A 219 -10.48 -2.62 -11.46
CA GLU A 219 -9.96 -1.40 -10.85
C GLU A 219 -8.54 -1.07 -11.34
N GLU A 220 -7.66 -2.08 -11.41
CA GLU A 220 -6.30 -1.91 -11.93
C GLU A 220 -6.30 -1.50 -13.39
N LYS A 221 -7.12 -2.14 -14.22
CA LYS A 221 -7.28 -1.77 -15.64
C LYS A 221 -7.75 -0.33 -15.79
N LEU A 222 -8.74 0.11 -15.01
CA LEU A 222 -9.28 1.46 -15.09
C LEU A 222 -8.21 2.51 -14.75
N GLN A 223 -7.46 2.30 -13.66
CA GLN A 223 -6.37 3.19 -13.25
C GLN A 223 -5.28 3.32 -14.34
N LEU A 224 -5.01 2.25 -15.08
CA LEU A 224 -4.02 2.24 -16.15
C LEU A 224 -4.54 2.88 -17.44
N GLN A 225 -5.84 2.77 -17.73
CA GLN A 225 -6.48 3.44 -18.86
C GLN A 225 -6.49 4.96 -18.67
N ASP A 226 -6.84 5.44 -17.47
CA ASP A 226 -6.80 6.88 -17.15
C ASP A 226 -5.39 7.46 -17.36
N LYS A 227 -4.34 6.73 -16.97
CA LYS A 227 -2.95 7.14 -17.19
C LYS A 227 -2.55 7.16 -18.66
N LEU A 228 -3.12 6.28 -19.49
CA LEU A 228 -2.84 6.24 -20.92
C LEU A 228 -3.49 7.41 -21.65
N GLU A 229 -4.72 7.78 -21.28
CA GLU A 229 -5.43 8.94 -21.81
C GLU A 229 -4.72 10.26 -21.46
N ILE A 230 -4.21 10.38 -20.23
CA ILE A 230 -3.41 11.55 -19.81
C ILE A 230 -2.06 11.64 -20.55
N SER A 231 -1.48 10.51 -20.94
CA SER A 231 -0.20 10.48 -21.67
C SER A 231 -0.33 10.80 -23.16
N THR A 232 -1.55 10.74 -23.72
CA THR A 232 -1.84 10.89 -25.16
C THR A 232 -2.51 12.22 -25.53
N SER A 233 -2.95 13.00 -24.53
CA SER A 233 -3.45 14.39 -24.68
C SER A 233 -2.34 15.42 -24.53
#